data_AF-A0A1M7J7S4-F1
#
_entry.id   AF-A0A1M7J7S4-F1
#
_cell.length_a   1.000
_cell.length_b   1.000
_cell.length_c   1.000
_cell.angle_alpha   90.00
_cell.angle_beta   90.00
_cell.angle_gamma   90.00
#
_symmetry.space_group_name_H-M   'P 1'
#
loop_
_entity.id
_entity.type
_entity.pdbx_description
1 polymer ?
#
loop_
_entity_poly.entity_id
_entity_poly.type
_entity_poly.pdbx_seq_one_letter_code
_entity_poly.pdbx_strand_id
1 'polypeptide(L)' 'MDTAAYKWLNFLLTFIAAIAIYYFLHDSIPEQFRIPLMFGLVLIVVVSLIVAFRRETPRRDEDQK' A
#
# COMPACT_ATOMS: atom_id res chain seq x y z
N MET A 1 -15.84 7.86 14.84
CA MET A 1 -14.49 7.93 14.25
C MET A 1 -14.54 7.14 12.96
N ASP A 2 -14.47 7.82 11.81
CA ASP A 2 -14.73 7.21 10.51
C ASP A 2 -13.61 6.23 10.13
N THR A 3 -13.88 4.93 10.20
CA THR A 3 -12.98 3.86 9.73
C THR A 3 -12.51 4.06 8.29
N ALA A 4 -13.32 4.76 7.48
CA ALA A 4 -12.97 5.21 6.15
C ALA A 4 -11.78 6.19 6.12
N ALA A 5 -11.74 7.15 7.06
CA ALA A 5 -10.67 8.15 7.12
C ALA A 5 -9.32 7.51 7.49
N TYR A 6 -9.33 6.54 8.41
CA TYR A 6 -8.12 5.78 8.76
C TYR A 6 -7.58 4.92 7.61
N LYS A 7 -8.45 4.31 6.80
CA LYS A 7 -8.03 3.56 5.61
C LYS A 7 -7.37 4.46 4.58
N TRP A 8 -7.93 5.64 4.34
CA TRP A 8 -7.34 6.64 3.45
C TRP A 8 -6.02 7.19 3.99
N LEU A 9 -5.92 7.41 5.31
CA LEU A 9 -4.68 7.83 5.95
C LEU A 9 -3.58 6.77 5.79
N ASN A 10 -3.90 5.49 6.03
CA ASN A 10 -2.94 4.40 5.84
C ASN A 10 -2.51 4.28 4.37
N PHE A 11 -3.42 4.45 3.42
CA PHE A 11 -3.07 4.45 2.01
C PHE A 11 -2.12 5.60 1.65
N LEU A 12 -2.42 6.81 2.10
CA LEU A 12 -1.57 7.98 1.90
C LEU A 12 -0.19 7.78 2.51
N LEU A 13 -0.12 7.21 3.72
CA LEU A 13 1.14 6.92 4.40
C LEU A 13 1.98 5.91 3.62
N THR A 14 1.36 4.82 3.14
CA THR A 14 2.05 3.82 2.29
C THR A 14 2.55 4.45 0.98
N PHE A 15 1.77 5.35 0.38
CA PHE A 15 2.15 6.03 -0.85
C PHE A 15 3.38 6.93 -0.65
N ILE A 16 3.38 7.74 0.41
CA ILE A 16 4.51 8.60 0.77
C ILE A 16 5.75 7.74 1.10
N ALA A 17 5.58 6.65 1.85
CA ALA A 17 6.67 5.73 2.18
C ALA A 17 7.27 5.08 0.92
N ALA A 18 6.45 4.63 -0.03
CA ALA A 18 6.92 4.04 -1.27
C ALA A 18 7.75 5.04 -2.11
N ILE A 19 7.31 6.30 -2.18
CA ILE A 19 8.04 7.37 -2.87
C ILE A 19 9.37 7.66 -2.16
N ALA A 20 9.36 7.76 -0.82
CA ALA A 20 10.57 8.00 -0.05
C ALA A 20 11.60 6.87 -0.26
N ILE A 21 11.15 5.61 -0.25
CA ILE A 21 12.00 4.45 -0.55
C ILE A 21 12.53 4.54 -1.98
N TYR A 22 11.69 4.88 -2.96
CA TYR A 22 12.12 5.04 -4.35
C TYR A 22 13.27 6.05 -4.47
N TYR A 23 13.08 7.27 -3.97
CA TYR A 23 14.10 8.32 -4.06
C TYR A 23 15.38 7.96 -3.31
N PHE A 24 15.26 7.35 -2.14
CA PHE A 24 16.42 6.94 -1.34
C PHE A 24 17.24 5.83 -2.02
N LEU A 25 16.56 4.83 -2.59
CA LEU A 25 17.23 3.69 -3.21
C LEU A 25 17.66 3.97 -4.65
N HIS A 26 16.95 4.80 -5.41
CA HIS A 26 17.20 5.05 -6.84
C HIS A 26 18.65 5.47 -7.14
N ASP A 27 19.22 6.35 -6.30
CA ASP A 27 20.60 6.82 -6.47
C ASP A 27 21.64 5.90 -5.81
N SER A 28 21.20 5.01 -4.92
CA SER A 28 22.08 4.11 -4.15
C SER A 28 22.26 2.74 -4.81
N ILE A 29 21.38 2.34 -5.74
CA ILE A 29 21.41 1.01 -6.36
C ILE A 29 21.86 1.02 -7.83
N PRO A 30 22.57 -0.03 -8.28
CA PRO A 30 22.93 -0.22 -9.67
C PRO A 30 21.71 -0.21 -10.61
N GLU A 31 21.90 0.30 -11.83
CA GLU A 31 20.83 0.51 -12.81
C GLU A 31 20.01 -0.76 -13.12
N GLN A 32 20.66 -1.92 -13.14
CA GLN A 32 20.02 -3.24 -13.33
C GLN A 32 18.95 -3.57 -12.27
N PHE A 33 19.02 -2.96 -11.09
CA PHE A 33 18.05 -3.16 -10.00
C PHE A 33 16.95 -2.09 -9.96
N ARG A 34 17.04 -1.02 -10.75
CA ARG A 34 16.02 0.05 -10.77
C ARG A 34 14.68 -0.45 -11.30
N ILE A 35 14.69 -1.28 -12.34
CA ILE A 35 13.48 -1.86 -12.91
C ILE A 35 12.80 -2.79 -11.88
N PRO A 36 13.50 -3.79 -11.28
CA PRO A 36 12.95 -4.60 -10.19
C PRO A 36 12.41 -3.77 -9.01
N LEU A 37 13.15 -2.73 -8.56
CA LEU A 37 12.71 -1.84 -7.49
C LEU A 37 11.38 -1.16 -7.83
N MET A 38 11.29 -0.59 -9.03
CA MET A 38 10.08 0.07 -9.52
C MET A 38 8.89 -0.90 -9.54
N PHE A 39 9.07 -2.11 -10.06
CA PHE A 39 8.03 -3.14 -10.06
C PHE A 39 7.61 -3.54 -8.64
N GLY A 40 8.55 -3.68 -7.71
CA GLY A 40 8.27 -4.00 -6.31
C GLY A 40 7.46 -2.90 -5.62
N LEU A 41 7.83 -1.63 -5.83
CA LEU A 41 7.10 -0.50 -5.26
C LEU A 41 5.70 -0.34 -5.85
N VAL A 42 5.55 -0.54 -7.17
CA VAL A 42 4.23 -0.56 -7.83
C VAL A 42 3.36 -1.67 -7.25
N LEU A 43 3.90 -2.87 -7.03
CA LEU A 43 3.19 -3.97 -6.39
C LEU A 43 2.70 -3.59 -4.98
N ILE A 44 3.54 -2.96 -4.17
CA ILE A 44 3.17 -2.50 -2.81
C ILE A 44 2.02 -1.50 -2.87
N VAL A 45 2.09 -0.52 -3.78
CA VAL A 45 1.02 0.47 -3.96
C VAL A 45 -0.27 -0.19 -4.42
N VAL A 46 -0.21 -1.13 -5.37
CA VAL A 46 -1.38 -1.89 -5.85
C VAL A 46 -2.00 -2.73 -4.74
N VAL A 47 -1.20 -3.43 -3.94
CA VAL A 47 -1.70 -4.21 -2.78
C VAL A 47 -2.35 -3.28 -1.77
N SER A 48 -1.74 -2.13 -1.49
CA SER A 48 -2.29 -1.14 -0.57
C SER A 48 -3.60 -0.54 -1.10
N LEU A 49 -3.71 -0.31 -2.41
CA LEU A 49 -4.96 0.09 -3.07
C LEU A 49 -6.02 -0.99 -2.91
N ILE A 50 -5.69 -2.26 -3.18
CA ILE A 50 -6.63 -3.38 -3.02
C ILE A 50 -7.12 -3.48 -1.58
N VAL A 51 -6.26 -3.30 -0.58
CA VAL A 51 -6.64 -3.31 0.83
C VAL A 51 -7.51 -2.10 1.20
N ALA A 52 -7.20 -0.92 0.67
CA ALA A 52 -7.98 0.30 0.89
C ALA A 52 -9.37 0.24 0.23
N PHE A 53 -9.44 -0.31 -0.99
CA PHE A 53 -10.67 -0.48 -1.79
C PHE A 53 -11.46 -1.74 -1.44
N ARG A 54 -10.86 -2.74 -0.79
CA ARG A 54 -11.61 -3.80 -0.07
C ARG A 54 -12.31 -3.17 1.13
N ARG A 55 -13.37 -2.41 0.86
CA ARG A 55 -14.46 -2.20 1.83
C ARG A 55 -15.27 -3.49 1.87
N GLU A 56 -15.36 -4.05 3.08
CA GLU A 56 -16.54 -4.72 3.60
C GLU A 56 -17.06 -5.90 2.76
N THR A 57 -16.28 -6.98 2.65
CA THR A 57 -16.98 -8.26 2.87
C THR A 57 -17.26 -8.27 4.37
N PRO A 58 -18.51 -8.24 4.83
CA PRO A 58 -18.80 -8.40 6.25
C PRO A 58 -18.16 -9.72 6.64
N ARG A 59 -17.09 -9.64 7.44
CA ARG A 59 -16.47 -10.81 8.03
C ARG A 59 -17.45 -11.26 9.10
N ARG A 60 -18.41 -12.09 8.70
CA ARG A 60 -18.99 -13.20 9.47
C ARG A 60 -19.16 -12.90 10.97
N ASP A 61 -20.22 -12.17 11.30
CA ASP A 61 -20.79 -12.07 12.65
C ASP A 61 -22.25 -12.56 12.66
N GLU A 62 -22.56 -13.62 11.90
CA GLU A 62 -23.81 -14.41 12.04
C GLU A 62 -23.52 -15.81 12.62
N ASP A 63 -22.62 -15.88 13.60
CA ASP A 63 -22.44 -17.07 14.44
C ASP A 63 -22.83 -16.79 15.91
N GLN A 64 -23.73 -15.82 16.16
CA GLN A 64 -24.42 -15.67 17.45
C GLN A 64 -25.84 -15.11 17.29
N LYS A 65 -26.80 -15.97 16.96
CA LYS A 65 -28.14 -15.88 17.55
C LYS A 65 -28.87 -17.22 17.56
#